data_AF-A0A6S6RXM9-F1
#
_entry.id   AF-A0A6S6RXM9-F1
#
_cell.length_a   1.000
_cell.length_b   1.000
_cell.length_c   1.000
_cell.angle_alpha   90.00
_cell.angle_beta   90.00
_cell.angle_gamma   90.00
#
_symmetry.space_group_name_H-M   'P 1'
#
loop_
_entity.id
_entity.type
_entity.pdbx_description
1 polymer ?
#
loop_
_entity_poly.entity_id
_entity_poly.type
_entity_poly.pdbx_seq_one_letter_code
_entity_poly.pdbx_strand_id
1 'polypeptide(L)'
;MRIELSHDLLAKKIYDKVSAEDKMLTKIRNFIKDRFVYFKENNVLLSKEDLNYIAPYLKQLTLEPYELIFIDRSKNAIRLRRFVFIGIAIAVIFVLAYFMNKTEEVKVESQEFLANQLLEYKRVEKEAEALSNALIESREGLDATKKELRLALLQLQQKNDTLLHDYAVYKVGKDHDNEQLIEALNIAQSAKLSELAAPIVYDDRKYAFQLARRAWHLNPENQQAMKIIYQTLDASLEAPFSKQKTRNFIKSKDKEWGRLSAQKMSAIFNPENTVVASNKKQKMAEQIKKASTKREPPTMSFVPEQQAAKVKAEIGKLQQKLQQKIEQQQQQQQQPINLSK
;
A
#
# COMPACT_ATOMS: atom_id res chain seq x y z
N MET A 1 -92.81 -5.31 61.26
CA MET A 1 -92.44 -6.61 60.65
C MET A 1 -91.25 -6.56 59.66
N ARG A 2 -90.43 -5.50 59.59
CA ARG A 2 -89.16 -5.52 58.80
C ARG A 2 -87.90 -5.87 59.62
N ILE A 3 -87.97 -5.81 60.95
CA ILE A 3 -86.81 -5.95 61.84
C ILE A 3 -86.48 -7.45 62.09
N GLU A 4 -87.47 -8.34 62.10
CA GLU A 4 -87.25 -9.78 62.35
C GLU A 4 -86.58 -10.50 61.17
N LEU A 5 -86.91 -10.14 59.93
CA LEU A 5 -86.28 -10.68 58.72
C LEU A 5 -84.79 -10.33 58.58
N SER A 6 -84.34 -9.19 59.15
CA SER A 6 -82.93 -8.81 59.15
C SER A 6 -82.07 -9.65 60.12
N HIS A 7 -82.65 -10.15 61.22
CA HIS A 7 -81.92 -10.95 62.20
C HIS A 7 -81.64 -12.37 61.67
N ASP A 8 -82.60 -12.99 60.98
CA ASP A 8 -82.42 -14.33 60.39
C ASP A 8 -81.37 -14.33 59.26
N LEU A 9 -81.32 -13.27 58.45
CA LEU A 9 -80.30 -13.11 57.40
C LEU A 9 -78.89 -12.93 57.99
N LEU A 10 -78.76 -12.26 59.14
CA LEU A 10 -77.48 -12.09 59.81
C LEU A 10 -77.00 -13.41 60.42
N ALA A 11 -77.88 -14.13 61.13
CA ALA A 11 -77.58 -15.43 61.70
C ALA A 11 -77.15 -16.45 60.63
N LYS A 12 -77.87 -16.47 59.50
CA LYS A 12 -77.52 -17.32 58.35
C LYS A 12 -76.14 -16.97 57.78
N LYS A 13 -75.83 -15.68 57.58
CA LYS A 13 -74.50 -15.25 57.11
C LYS A 13 -73.37 -15.60 58.09
N ILE A 14 -73.62 -15.47 59.39
CA ILE A 14 -72.63 -15.87 60.41
C ILE A 14 -72.42 -17.37 60.36
N TYR A 15 -73.50 -18.16 60.31
CA TYR A 15 -73.43 -19.62 60.20
C TYR A 15 -72.69 -20.07 58.93
N ASP A 16 -73.01 -19.47 57.79
CA ASP A 16 -72.37 -19.79 56.50
C ASP A 16 -70.87 -19.46 56.52
N LYS A 17 -70.47 -18.35 57.17
CA LYS A 17 -69.06 -17.99 57.34
C LYS A 17 -68.32 -18.97 58.26
N VAL A 18 -68.89 -19.28 59.42
CA VAL A 18 -68.31 -20.25 60.37
C VAL A 18 -68.17 -21.61 59.69
N SER A 19 -69.20 -22.05 58.97
CA SER A 19 -69.17 -23.31 58.21
C SER A 19 -68.10 -23.31 57.12
N ALA A 20 -67.89 -22.18 56.43
CA ALA A 20 -66.85 -22.06 55.41
C ALA A 20 -65.43 -22.10 56.01
N GLU A 21 -65.24 -21.43 57.15
CA GLU A 21 -63.97 -21.45 57.90
C GLU A 21 -63.65 -22.85 58.42
N ASP A 22 -64.60 -23.55 59.03
CA ASP A 22 -64.41 -24.92 59.53
C ASP A 22 -64.06 -25.91 58.40
N LYS A 23 -64.73 -25.78 57.25
CA LYS A 23 -64.40 -26.56 56.05
C LYS A 23 -62.99 -26.26 55.57
N MET A 24 -62.55 -25.00 55.61
CA MET A 24 -61.21 -24.62 55.22
C MET A 24 -60.16 -25.17 56.19
N LEU A 25 -60.38 -25.05 57.50
CA LEU A 25 -59.49 -25.62 58.52
C LEU A 25 -59.34 -27.12 58.38
N THR A 26 -60.45 -27.83 58.11
CA THR A 26 -60.42 -29.28 57.86
C THR A 26 -59.59 -29.61 56.62
N LYS A 27 -59.77 -28.88 55.51
CA LYS A 27 -58.97 -29.06 54.29
C LYS A 27 -57.48 -28.84 54.54
N ILE A 28 -57.13 -27.78 55.28
CA ILE A 28 -55.72 -27.47 55.58
C ILE A 28 -55.11 -28.52 56.51
N ARG A 29 -55.86 -29.01 57.51
CA ARG A 29 -55.40 -30.10 58.36
C ARG A 29 -55.08 -31.36 57.55
N ASN A 30 -55.98 -31.74 56.63
CA ASN A 30 -55.76 -32.90 55.76
C ASN A 30 -54.56 -32.66 54.83
N PHE A 31 -54.45 -31.48 54.25
CA PHE A 31 -53.30 -31.09 53.44
C PHE A 31 -51.96 -31.21 54.19
N ILE A 32 -51.88 -30.73 55.44
CA ILE A 32 -50.67 -30.87 56.27
C ILE A 32 -50.36 -32.34 56.54
N LYS A 33 -51.38 -33.16 56.84
CA LYS A 33 -51.22 -34.60 57.07
C LYS A 33 -50.71 -35.32 55.84
N ASP A 34 -51.29 -35.07 54.68
CA ASP A 34 -50.90 -35.68 53.41
C ASP A 34 -49.44 -35.30 53.06
N ARG A 35 -49.08 -34.03 53.24
CA ARG A 35 -47.70 -33.56 53.05
C ARG A 35 -46.72 -34.16 54.06
N PHE A 36 -47.16 -34.41 55.29
CA PHE A 36 -46.35 -35.04 56.32
C PHE A 36 -46.11 -36.53 56.03
N VAL A 37 -47.12 -37.25 55.55
CA VAL A 37 -46.96 -38.64 55.06
C VAL A 37 -45.98 -38.65 53.89
N TYR A 38 -46.17 -37.75 52.92
CA TYR A 38 -45.27 -37.61 51.79
C TYR A 38 -43.82 -37.30 52.20
N PHE A 39 -43.63 -36.47 53.22
CA PHE A 39 -42.32 -36.20 53.82
C PHE A 39 -41.70 -37.45 54.44
N LYS A 40 -42.48 -38.27 55.16
CA LYS A 40 -41.96 -39.52 55.74
C LYS A 40 -41.46 -40.49 54.67
N GLU A 41 -42.17 -40.56 53.54
CA GLU A 41 -41.84 -41.47 52.44
C GLU A 41 -40.70 -40.94 51.56
N ASN A 42 -40.69 -39.64 51.26
CA ASN A 42 -39.83 -39.06 50.22
C ASN A 42 -38.81 -38.05 50.76
N ASN A 43 -38.85 -37.74 52.06
CA ASN A 43 -38.00 -36.75 52.72
C ASN A 43 -38.12 -35.33 52.13
N VAL A 44 -39.28 -35.00 51.53
CA VAL A 44 -39.55 -33.70 50.90
C VAL A 44 -40.26 -32.77 51.88
N LEU A 45 -39.62 -31.63 52.18
CA LEU A 45 -40.18 -30.57 53.02
C LEU A 45 -41.22 -29.72 52.28
N LEU A 46 -42.03 -28.95 53.02
CA LEU A 46 -43.01 -28.04 52.43
C LEU A 46 -42.32 -26.96 51.58
N SER A 47 -42.91 -26.65 50.42
CA SER A 47 -42.49 -25.54 49.58
C SER A 47 -42.86 -24.19 50.21
N LYS A 48 -42.38 -23.09 49.61
CA LYS A 48 -42.72 -21.74 50.08
C LYS A 48 -44.21 -21.46 49.90
N GLU A 49 -44.77 -21.94 48.79
CA GLU A 49 -46.16 -21.82 48.42
C GLU A 49 -47.04 -22.58 49.40
N ASP A 50 -46.65 -23.81 49.75
CA ASP A 50 -47.35 -24.61 50.77
C ASP A 50 -47.32 -23.92 52.14
N LEU A 51 -46.17 -23.40 52.57
CA LEU A 51 -46.05 -22.67 53.83
C LEU A 51 -46.90 -21.39 53.85
N ASN A 52 -46.95 -20.65 52.74
CA ASN A 52 -47.79 -19.46 52.62
C ASN A 52 -49.29 -19.81 52.64
N TYR A 53 -49.66 -20.93 52.02
CA TYR A 53 -51.04 -21.42 51.99
C TYR A 53 -51.55 -21.77 53.40
N ILE A 54 -50.72 -22.42 54.22
CA ILE A 54 -51.11 -22.82 55.59
C ILE A 54 -50.93 -21.72 56.62
N ALA A 55 -50.00 -20.77 56.41
CA ALA A 55 -49.60 -19.74 57.36
C ALA A 55 -50.76 -19.01 58.07
N PRO A 56 -51.82 -18.51 57.38
CA PRO A 56 -52.88 -17.77 58.04
C PRO A 56 -53.72 -18.61 59.02
N TYR A 57 -53.72 -19.93 58.88
CA TYR A 57 -54.59 -20.84 59.64
C TYR A 57 -53.85 -21.63 60.74
N LEU A 58 -52.51 -21.60 60.75
CA LEU A 58 -51.69 -22.39 61.69
C LEU A 58 -52.06 -22.18 63.18
N LYS A 59 -52.46 -20.96 63.56
CA LYS A 59 -52.83 -20.66 64.96
C LYS A 59 -54.15 -21.29 65.41
N GLN A 60 -55.04 -21.59 64.46
CA GLN A 60 -56.38 -22.12 64.71
C GLN A 60 -56.41 -23.66 64.64
N LEU A 61 -55.37 -24.27 64.07
CA LEU A 61 -55.26 -25.71 63.91
C LEU A 61 -54.64 -26.34 65.16
N THR A 62 -55.34 -27.32 65.73
CA THR A 62 -54.74 -28.30 66.63
C THR A 62 -53.96 -29.32 65.79
N LEU A 63 -52.64 -29.21 65.83
CA LEU A 63 -51.69 -30.08 65.13
C LEU A 63 -50.92 -30.93 66.13
N GLU A 64 -50.51 -32.11 65.69
CA GLU A 64 -49.69 -33.00 66.50
C GLU A 64 -48.25 -32.46 66.60
N PRO A 65 -47.50 -32.75 67.69
CA PRO A 65 -46.15 -32.20 67.89
C PRO A 65 -45.19 -32.48 66.72
N TYR A 66 -45.30 -33.66 66.09
CA TYR A 66 -44.47 -34.04 64.95
C TYR A 66 -44.79 -33.26 63.67
N GLU A 67 -46.05 -32.84 63.48
CA GLU A 67 -46.46 -31.99 62.34
C GLU A 67 -45.91 -30.58 62.51
N LEU A 68 -45.91 -30.06 63.75
CA LEU A 68 -45.29 -28.77 64.07
C LEU A 68 -43.78 -28.79 63.81
N ILE A 69 -43.07 -29.83 64.24
CA ILE A 69 -41.63 -30.01 63.96
C ILE A 69 -41.37 -30.06 62.45
N PHE A 70 -42.23 -30.74 61.68
CA PHE A 70 -42.13 -30.80 60.22
C PHE A 70 -42.29 -29.42 59.57
N ILE A 71 -43.28 -28.64 60.01
CA ILE A 71 -43.53 -27.29 59.51
C ILE A 71 -42.35 -26.37 59.84
N ASP A 72 -41.82 -26.43 61.06
CA ASP A 72 -40.70 -25.59 61.48
C ASP A 72 -39.40 -25.98 60.78
N ARG A 73 -39.16 -27.27 60.57
CA ARG A 73 -38.04 -27.76 59.74
C ARG A 73 -38.16 -27.24 58.30
N SER A 74 -39.36 -27.23 57.74
CA SER A 74 -39.62 -26.69 56.40
C SER A 74 -39.34 -25.19 56.34
N LYS A 75 -39.82 -24.40 57.32
CA LYS A 75 -39.52 -22.96 57.43
C LYS A 75 -38.03 -22.70 57.51
N ASN A 76 -37.30 -23.44 58.35
CA ASN A 76 -35.87 -23.28 58.53
C ASN A 76 -35.09 -23.65 57.26
N ALA A 77 -35.49 -24.71 56.56
CA ALA A 77 -34.87 -25.08 55.29
C ALA A 77 -34.98 -23.97 54.24
N ILE A 78 -36.14 -23.29 54.14
CA ILE A 78 -36.32 -22.17 53.21
C ILE A 78 -35.46 -20.96 53.63
N ARG A 79 -35.38 -20.65 54.93
CA ARG A 79 -34.50 -19.58 55.43
C ARG A 79 -33.03 -19.86 55.11
N LEU A 80 -32.57 -21.09 55.34
CA LEU A 80 -31.19 -21.48 55.08
C LEU A 80 -30.85 -21.40 53.59
N ARG A 81 -31.75 -21.89 52.71
CA ARG A 81 -31.61 -21.74 51.26
C ARG A 81 -31.46 -20.27 50.85
N ARG A 82 -32.25 -19.37 51.43
CA ARG A 82 -32.14 -17.93 51.16
C ARG A 82 -30.77 -17.38 51.56
N PHE A 83 -30.24 -17.75 52.73
CA PHE A 83 -28.89 -17.33 53.14
C PHE A 83 -27.80 -17.90 52.23
N VAL A 84 -27.91 -19.15 51.79
CA VAL A 84 -26.97 -19.74 50.84
C VAL A 84 -26.97 -18.97 49.52
N PHE A 85 -28.15 -18.65 48.96
CA PHE A 85 -28.23 -17.85 47.74
C PHE A 85 -27.64 -16.45 47.91
N ILE A 86 -27.89 -15.78 49.04
CA ILE A 86 -27.28 -14.48 49.34
C ILE A 86 -25.76 -14.61 49.45
N GLY A 87 -25.25 -15.64 50.11
CA GLY A 87 -23.81 -15.91 50.22
C GLY A 87 -23.15 -16.12 48.86
N ILE A 88 -23.79 -16.91 47.99
CA ILE A 88 -23.31 -17.13 46.61
C ILE A 88 -23.32 -15.81 45.82
N ALA A 89 -24.38 -15.01 45.92
CA ALA A 89 -24.46 -13.72 45.22
C ALA A 89 -23.35 -12.77 45.67
N ILE A 90 -23.07 -12.70 46.98
CA ILE A 90 -21.97 -11.91 47.54
C ILE A 90 -20.62 -12.42 47.02
N ALA A 91 -20.40 -13.74 47.02
CA ALA A 91 -19.16 -14.33 46.52
C ALA A 91 -18.92 -14.00 45.03
N VAL A 92 -19.97 -14.05 44.20
CA VAL A 92 -19.89 -13.67 42.78
C VAL A 92 -19.51 -12.20 42.60
N ILE A 93 -20.08 -11.30 43.41
CA ILE A 93 -19.73 -9.87 43.39
C ILE A 93 -18.26 -9.68 43.74
N PHE A 94 -17.74 -10.37 44.76
CA PHE A 94 -16.32 -10.29 45.12
C PHE A 94 -15.40 -10.82 44.02
N VAL A 95 -15.76 -11.92 43.37
CA VAL A 95 -14.99 -12.46 42.24
C VAL A 95 -14.97 -11.47 41.07
N LEU A 96 -16.12 -10.89 40.72
CA LEU A 96 -16.20 -9.87 39.67
C LEU A 96 -15.38 -8.62 40.02
N ALA A 97 -15.48 -8.13 41.25
CA ALA A 97 -14.69 -6.99 41.73
C ALA A 97 -13.18 -7.27 41.67
N TYR A 98 -12.76 -8.49 42.06
CA TYR A 98 -11.37 -8.92 41.96
C TYR A 98 -10.87 -8.91 40.51
N PHE A 99 -11.66 -9.44 39.57
CA PHE A 99 -11.30 -9.42 38.15
C PHE A 99 -11.25 -7.99 37.59
N MET A 100 -12.21 -7.13 37.94
CA MET A 100 -12.20 -5.73 37.49
C MET A 100 -10.95 -5.00 37.97
N ASN A 101 -10.56 -5.17 39.24
CA ASN A 101 -9.35 -4.55 39.79
C ASN A 101 -8.09 -5.02 39.04
N LYS A 102 -7.98 -6.31 38.72
CA LYS A 102 -6.82 -6.85 37.98
C LYS A 102 -6.74 -6.38 36.53
N THR A 103 -7.87 -6.03 35.90
CA THR A 103 -7.86 -5.50 34.52
C THR A 103 -7.32 -4.08 34.40
N GLU A 104 -7.26 -3.31 35.49
CA GLU A 104 -6.71 -1.94 35.44
C GLU A 104 -5.18 -1.96 35.34
N GLU A 105 -4.50 -2.86 36.05
CA GLU A 105 -3.04 -3.02 35.97
C GLU A 105 -2.59 -3.38 34.54
N VAL A 106 -3.32 -4.28 33.88
CA VAL A 106 -3.02 -4.71 32.50
C VAL A 106 -3.20 -3.56 31.50
N LYS A 107 -4.13 -2.64 31.74
CA LYS A 107 -4.34 -1.48 30.84
C LYS A 107 -3.16 -0.53 30.87
N VAL A 108 -2.56 -0.28 32.04
CA VAL A 108 -1.42 0.63 32.18
C VAL A 108 -0.19 0.08 31.45
N GLU A 109 0.13 -1.21 31.67
CA GLU A 109 1.27 -1.85 31.00
C GLU A 109 1.08 -1.90 29.47
N SER A 110 -0.15 -2.14 29.01
CA SER A 110 -0.46 -2.11 27.57
C SER A 110 -0.30 -0.72 26.93
N GLN A 111 -0.61 0.35 27.67
CA GLN A 111 -0.46 1.71 27.18
C GLN A 111 1.01 2.13 27.09
N GLU A 112 1.83 1.75 28.09
CA GLU A 112 3.27 1.97 28.04
C GLU A 112 3.93 1.20 26.88
N PHE A 113 3.51 -0.05 26.67
CA PHE A 113 3.98 -0.86 25.55
C PHE A 113 3.62 -0.22 24.20
N LEU A 114 2.38 0.26 24.03
CA LEU A 114 1.95 0.96 22.81
C LEU A 114 2.70 2.29 22.60
N ALA A 115 2.94 3.05 23.67
CA ALA A 115 3.70 4.29 23.61
C ALA A 115 5.16 4.04 23.19
N ASN A 116 5.79 2.98 23.72
CA ASN A 116 7.15 2.59 23.36
C ASN A 116 7.24 2.12 21.91
N GLN A 117 6.30 1.31 21.42
CA GLN A 117 6.27 0.93 20.01
C GLN A 117 6.11 2.14 19.07
N LEU A 118 5.27 3.10 19.46
CA LEU A 118 5.06 4.31 18.66
C LEU A 118 6.32 5.19 18.62
N LEU A 119 7.10 5.22 19.70
CA LEU A 119 8.42 5.87 19.72
C LEU A 119 9.44 5.16 18.84
N GLU A 120 9.48 3.82 18.85
CA GLU A 120 10.35 3.06 17.95
C GLU A 120 9.98 3.28 16.49
N TYR A 121 8.70 3.24 16.15
CA TYR A 121 8.22 3.50 14.79
C TYR A 121 8.66 4.89 14.30
N LYS A 122 8.52 5.93 15.15
CA LYS A 122 8.98 7.28 14.82
C LYS A 122 10.50 7.39 14.64
N ARG A 123 11.29 6.56 15.33
CA ARG A 123 12.75 6.51 15.11
C ARG A 123 13.08 5.91 13.75
N VAL A 124 12.45 4.78 13.42
CA VAL A 124 12.64 4.11 12.13
C VAL A 124 12.20 5.01 10.98
N GLU A 125 11.09 5.74 11.12
CA GLU A 125 10.61 6.69 10.11
C GLU A 125 11.64 7.81 9.86
N LYS A 126 12.20 8.39 10.92
CA LYS A 126 13.27 9.41 10.81
C LYS A 126 14.54 8.87 10.16
N GLU A 127 14.93 7.63 10.47
CA GLU A 127 16.08 6.98 9.84
C GLU A 127 15.83 6.74 8.34
N ALA A 128 14.62 6.30 7.98
CA ALA A 128 14.23 6.10 6.59
C ALA A 128 14.21 7.42 5.80
N GLU A 129 13.70 8.51 6.40
CA GLU A 129 13.76 9.85 5.81
C GLU A 129 15.20 10.33 5.61
N ALA A 130 16.08 10.14 6.60
CA ALA A 130 17.48 10.50 6.51
C ALA A 130 18.19 9.71 5.39
N LEU A 131 17.93 8.41 5.28
CA LEU A 131 18.47 7.55 4.21
C LEU A 131 17.93 7.96 2.83
N SER A 132 16.64 8.29 2.73
CA SER A 132 16.03 8.77 1.48
C SER A 132 16.69 10.07 1.02
N ASN A 133 16.89 11.03 1.93
CA ASN A 133 17.55 12.29 1.63
C ASN A 133 19.01 12.08 1.18
N ALA A 134 19.75 11.20 1.85
CA ALA A 134 21.11 10.85 1.46
C ALA A 134 21.18 10.19 0.06
N LEU A 135 20.18 9.37 -0.29
CA LEU A 135 20.08 8.77 -1.63
C LEU A 135 19.77 9.80 -2.72
N ILE A 136 18.93 10.80 -2.42
CA ILE A 136 18.65 11.91 -3.34
C ILE A 136 19.93 12.70 -3.60
N GLU A 137 20.68 13.06 -2.55
CA GLU A 137 21.95 13.78 -2.65
C GLU A 137 22.99 13.00 -3.46
N SER A 138 23.12 11.69 -3.21
CA SER A 138 24.00 10.81 -3.99
C SER A 138 23.62 10.75 -5.47
N ARG A 139 22.32 10.71 -5.78
CA ARG A 139 21.82 10.69 -7.16
C ARG A 139 22.10 12.00 -7.90
N GLU A 140 21.98 13.14 -7.22
CA GLU A 140 22.31 14.44 -7.80
C GLU A 140 23.81 14.54 -8.13
N GLY A 141 24.68 14.04 -7.25
CA GLY A 141 26.12 13.93 -7.52
C GLY A 141 26.43 13.02 -8.72
N LEU A 142 25.71 11.91 -8.88
CA LEU A 142 25.88 11.01 -10.02
C LEU A 142 25.41 11.64 -11.35
N ASP A 143 24.30 12.40 -11.33
CA ASP A 143 23.82 13.11 -12.51
C ASP A 143 24.78 14.25 -12.91
N ALA A 144 25.44 14.90 -11.94
CA ALA A 144 26.47 15.92 -12.20
C ALA A 144 27.72 15.31 -12.87
N THR A 145 28.27 14.23 -12.31
CA THR A 145 29.44 13.54 -12.88
C THR A 145 29.17 12.97 -14.29
N LYS A 146 27.96 12.45 -14.54
CA LYS A 146 27.55 11.98 -15.87
C LYS A 146 27.50 13.12 -16.91
N LYS A 147 27.10 14.33 -16.50
CA LYS A 147 27.09 15.51 -17.38
C LYS A 147 28.51 15.93 -17.74
N GLU A 148 29.42 15.96 -16.76
CA GLU A 148 30.84 16.29 -16.98
C GLU A 148 31.51 15.31 -17.94
N LEU A 149 31.29 14.00 -17.74
CA LEU A 149 31.84 12.97 -18.62
C LEU A 149 31.35 13.11 -20.08
N ARG A 150 30.07 13.44 -20.28
CA ARG A 150 29.51 13.70 -21.62
C ARG A 150 30.15 14.92 -22.28
N LEU A 151 30.37 15.99 -21.52
CA LEU A 151 31.05 17.19 -22.03
C LEU A 151 32.50 16.88 -22.43
N ALA A 152 33.23 16.13 -21.61
CA ALA A 152 34.60 15.72 -21.90
C ALA A 152 34.70 14.86 -23.17
N LEU A 153 33.82 13.86 -23.32
CA LEU A 153 33.76 13.02 -24.52
C LEU A 153 33.50 13.84 -25.79
N LEU A 154 32.61 14.83 -25.73
CA LEU A 154 32.30 15.71 -26.86
C LEU A 154 33.49 16.60 -27.24
N GLN A 155 34.21 17.15 -26.26
CA GLN A 155 35.42 17.92 -26.51
C GLN A 155 36.50 17.07 -27.19
N LEU A 156 36.62 15.81 -26.77
CA LEU A 156 37.58 14.87 -27.34
C LEU A 156 37.21 14.52 -28.80
N GLN A 157 35.92 14.29 -29.07
CA GLN A 157 35.42 14.08 -30.43
C GLN A 157 35.69 15.30 -31.33
N GLN A 158 35.43 16.52 -30.84
CA GLN A 158 35.70 17.74 -31.60
C GLN A 158 37.19 17.89 -31.94
N LYS A 159 38.10 17.62 -30.99
CA LYS A 159 39.55 17.64 -31.24
C LYS A 159 39.96 16.61 -32.29
N ASN A 160 39.38 15.41 -32.24
CA ASN A 160 39.68 14.37 -33.22
C ASN A 160 39.22 14.74 -34.63
N ASP A 161 38.03 15.34 -34.75
CA ASP A 161 37.52 15.85 -36.03
C ASP A 161 38.44 16.93 -36.63
N THR A 162 38.98 17.83 -35.78
CA THR A 162 39.95 18.85 -36.20
C THR A 162 41.27 18.22 -36.66
N LEU A 163 41.82 17.27 -35.90
CA LEU A 163 43.07 16.60 -36.28
C LEU A 163 42.94 15.81 -37.59
N LEU A 164 41.81 15.13 -37.80
CA LEU A 164 41.53 14.44 -39.05
C LEU A 164 41.45 15.41 -40.23
N HIS A 165 40.84 16.57 -40.03
CA HIS A 165 40.78 17.61 -41.06
C HIS A 165 42.18 18.14 -41.40
N ASP A 166 42.97 18.53 -40.39
CA ASP A 166 44.31 19.09 -40.57
C ASP A 166 45.25 18.07 -41.24
N TYR A 167 45.15 16.79 -40.85
CA TYR A 167 45.91 15.72 -41.46
C TYR A 167 45.53 15.49 -42.93
N ALA A 168 44.23 15.49 -43.24
CA ALA A 168 43.76 15.35 -44.62
C ALA A 168 44.25 16.53 -45.49
N VAL A 169 44.19 17.76 -44.99
CA VAL A 169 44.67 18.96 -45.69
C VAL A 169 46.18 18.90 -45.92
N TYR A 170 46.95 18.52 -44.89
CA TYR A 170 48.41 18.38 -45.01
C TYR A 170 48.81 17.36 -46.07
N LYS A 171 48.15 16.20 -46.10
CA LYS A 171 48.54 15.10 -46.99
C LYS A 171 48.17 15.35 -48.46
N VAL A 172 47.02 15.98 -48.73
CA VAL A 172 46.60 16.38 -50.09
C VAL A 172 47.59 17.36 -50.75
N GLY A 173 48.33 18.13 -49.94
CA GLY A 173 49.31 19.09 -50.44
C GLY A 173 50.66 18.51 -50.88
N LYS A 174 50.98 17.24 -50.57
CA LYS A 174 52.34 16.68 -50.77
C LYS A 174 52.45 15.51 -51.75
N ASP A 175 51.42 14.70 -51.97
CA ASP A 175 51.53 13.47 -52.77
C ASP A 175 50.78 13.60 -54.11
N HIS A 176 51.45 13.27 -55.23
CA HIS A 176 50.88 13.33 -56.59
C HIS A 176 49.87 12.19 -56.90
N ASP A 177 49.73 11.19 -56.03
CA ASP A 177 48.69 10.16 -56.11
C ASP A 177 47.45 10.57 -55.29
N ASN A 178 46.81 11.65 -55.75
CA ASN A 178 45.89 12.47 -54.96
C ASN A 178 44.41 12.02 -55.01
N GLU A 179 44.06 11.01 -55.81
CA GLU A 179 42.66 10.63 -56.06
C GLU A 179 41.97 10.03 -54.83
N GLN A 180 42.64 9.12 -54.10
CA GLN A 180 42.05 8.47 -52.92
C GLN A 180 41.83 9.45 -51.75
N LEU A 181 42.70 10.44 -51.61
CA LEU A 181 42.58 11.47 -50.58
C LEU A 181 41.46 12.46 -50.89
N ILE A 182 41.35 12.87 -52.15
CA ILE A 182 40.23 13.70 -52.62
C ILE A 182 38.91 12.94 -52.44
N GLU A 183 38.88 11.64 -52.74
CA GLU A 183 37.71 10.79 -52.51
C GLU A 183 37.35 10.71 -51.02
N ALA A 184 38.31 10.43 -50.14
CA ALA A 184 38.09 10.40 -48.69
C ALA A 184 37.59 11.75 -48.15
N LEU A 185 38.16 12.86 -48.63
CA LEU A 185 37.72 14.21 -48.27
C LEU A 185 36.29 14.48 -48.73
N ASN A 186 35.95 14.09 -49.96
CA ASN A 186 34.59 14.23 -50.50
C ASN A 186 33.59 13.39 -49.71
N ILE A 187 33.95 12.17 -49.29
CA ILE A 187 33.13 11.32 -48.42
C ILE A 187 32.89 12.01 -47.07
N ALA A 188 33.94 12.54 -46.44
CA ALA A 188 33.83 13.22 -45.14
C ALA A 188 32.98 14.50 -45.22
N GLN A 189 33.23 15.36 -46.22
CA GLN A 189 32.45 16.56 -46.46
C GLN A 189 30.99 16.22 -46.78
N SER A 190 30.75 15.16 -47.56
CA SER A 190 29.42 14.66 -47.85
C SER A 190 28.67 14.28 -46.58
N ALA A 191 29.29 13.44 -45.74
CA ALA A 191 28.70 13.02 -44.47
C ALA A 191 28.34 14.23 -43.59
N LYS A 192 29.25 15.22 -43.52
CA LYS A 192 29.02 16.42 -42.72
C LYS A 192 27.85 17.26 -43.21
N LEU A 193 27.74 17.47 -44.52
CA LEU A 193 26.64 18.23 -45.11
C LEU A 193 25.29 17.54 -44.90
N SER A 194 25.23 16.21 -45.01
CA SER A 194 24.01 15.46 -44.70
C SER A 194 23.65 15.52 -43.21
N GLU A 195 24.64 15.49 -42.31
CA GLU A 195 24.41 15.66 -40.86
C GLU A 195 23.79 17.04 -40.55
N LEU A 196 24.29 18.09 -41.21
CA LEU A 196 23.79 19.46 -41.04
C LEU A 196 22.40 19.65 -41.65
N ALA A 197 22.09 18.98 -42.75
CA ALA A 197 20.81 19.08 -43.43
C ALA A 197 19.68 18.33 -42.69
N ALA A 198 19.99 17.21 -42.04
CA ALA A 198 19.00 16.36 -41.37
C ALA A 198 18.09 17.09 -40.38
N PRO A 199 18.59 17.90 -39.42
CA PRO A 199 17.73 18.53 -38.43
C PRO A 199 16.88 19.68 -38.97
N ILE A 200 17.29 20.32 -40.06
CA ILE A 200 16.59 21.48 -40.62
C ILE A 200 15.69 21.12 -41.80
N VAL A 201 15.57 19.82 -42.12
CA VAL A 201 14.82 19.35 -43.29
C VAL A 201 13.35 19.77 -43.26
N TYR A 202 12.78 19.94 -42.07
CA TYR A 202 11.38 20.35 -41.90
C TYR A 202 11.21 21.86 -41.75
N ASP A 203 12.24 22.55 -41.24
CA ASP A 203 12.20 23.97 -40.94
C ASP A 203 12.58 24.83 -42.16
N ASP A 204 13.63 24.43 -42.89
CA ASP A 204 14.09 25.09 -44.11
C ASP A 204 14.40 24.03 -45.18
N ARG A 205 13.32 23.53 -45.81
CA ARG A 205 13.38 22.51 -46.87
C ARG A 205 14.33 22.90 -48.01
N LYS A 206 14.34 24.18 -48.38
CA LYS A 206 15.16 24.69 -49.48
C LYS A 206 16.64 24.59 -49.12
N TYR A 207 17.03 25.06 -47.93
CA TYR A 207 18.42 25.01 -47.50
C TYR A 207 18.89 23.58 -47.18
N ALA A 208 18.04 22.77 -46.55
CA ALA A 208 18.30 21.35 -46.33
C ALA A 208 18.54 20.61 -47.65
N PHE A 209 17.72 20.87 -48.67
CA PHE A 209 17.92 20.31 -50.01
C PHE A 209 19.26 20.74 -50.61
N GLN A 210 19.62 22.03 -50.52
CA GLN A 210 20.89 22.53 -51.07
C GLN A 210 22.11 21.83 -50.44
N LEU A 211 22.09 21.64 -49.11
CA LEU A 211 23.13 20.91 -48.37
C LEU A 211 23.17 19.43 -48.75
N ALA A 212 22.03 18.74 -48.68
CA ALA A 212 21.94 17.31 -48.97
C ALA A 212 22.27 16.99 -50.43
N ARG A 213 21.87 17.87 -51.36
CA ARG A 213 22.30 17.78 -52.75
C ARG A 213 23.81 17.89 -52.87
N ARG A 214 24.44 18.88 -52.25
CA ARG A 214 25.90 19.05 -52.34
C ARG A 214 26.60 17.85 -51.72
N ALA A 215 26.10 17.32 -50.61
CA ALA A 215 26.56 16.06 -50.04
C ALA A 215 26.51 14.92 -51.07
N TRP A 216 25.38 14.75 -51.75
CA TRP A 216 25.22 13.71 -52.76
C TRP A 216 26.14 13.90 -53.99
N HIS A 217 26.46 15.14 -54.40
CA HIS A 217 27.42 15.37 -55.48
C HIS A 217 28.85 15.01 -55.08
N LEU A 218 29.21 15.18 -53.81
CA LEU A 218 30.52 14.81 -53.29
C LEU A 218 30.64 13.28 -53.12
N ASN A 219 29.58 12.63 -52.65
CA ASN A 219 29.51 11.17 -52.54
C ASN A 219 28.10 10.68 -52.90
N PRO A 220 27.88 10.17 -54.13
CA PRO A 220 26.59 9.62 -54.55
C PRO A 220 26.11 8.40 -53.77
N GLU A 221 27.00 7.74 -53.02
CA GLU A 221 26.69 6.60 -52.13
C GLU A 221 26.17 7.05 -50.75
N ASN A 222 26.17 8.35 -50.44
CA ASN A 222 25.69 8.84 -49.16
C ASN A 222 24.15 8.69 -49.05
N GLN A 223 23.72 7.60 -48.41
CA GLN A 223 22.31 7.28 -48.19
C GLN A 223 21.57 8.33 -47.34
N GLN A 224 22.26 8.96 -46.39
CA GLN A 224 21.67 10.01 -45.55
C GLN A 224 21.35 11.25 -46.38
N ALA A 225 22.27 11.66 -47.27
CA ALA A 225 22.01 12.74 -48.22
C ALA A 225 20.81 12.43 -49.12
N MET A 226 20.73 11.21 -49.64
CA MET A 226 19.58 10.75 -50.44
C MET A 226 18.29 10.84 -49.63
N LYS A 227 18.25 10.29 -48.41
CA LYS A 227 17.08 10.34 -47.53
C LYS A 227 16.60 11.76 -47.29
N ILE A 228 17.52 12.68 -46.96
CA ILE A 228 17.16 14.08 -46.70
C ILE A 228 16.61 14.76 -47.94
N ILE A 229 17.22 14.54 -49.12
CA ILE A 229 16.68 15.04 -50.39
C ILE A 229 15.21 14.62 -50.57
N TYR A 230 14.82 13.42 -50.15
CA TYR A 230 13.42 12.99 -50.21
C TYR A 230 12.54 13.59 -49.14
N GLN A 231 13.04 13.69 -47.91
CA GLN A 231 12.28 14.30 -46.81
C GLN A 231 11.96 15.78 -47.09
N THR A 232 12.71 16.46 -47.97
CA THR A 232 12.34 17.81 -48.43
C THR A 232 11.10 17.86 -49.34
N LEU A 233 10.75 16.75 -49.99
CA LEU A 233 9.49 16.60 -50.72
C LEU A 233 8.36 16.25 -49.77
N ASP A 234 8.54 15.15 -49.04
CA ASP A 234 7.54 14.53 -48.20
C ASP A 234 8.20 13.98 -46.95
N ALA A 235 7.75 14.50 -45.81
CA ALA A 235 8.29 14.18 -44.50
C ALA A 235 8.09 12.71 -44.11
N SER A 236 7.08 12.05 -44.68
CA SER A 236 6.68 10.68 -44.36
C SER A 236 7.52 9.61 -45.04
N LEU A 237 8.37 9.99 -46.00
CA LEU A 237 9.19 9.02 -46.73
C LEU A 237 10.42 8.60 -45.91
N GLU A 238 10.41 7.36 -45.42
CA GLU A 238 11.51 6.82 -44.62
C GLU A 238 12.66 6.22 -45.45
N ALA A 239 12.37 5.77 -46.68
CA ALA A 239 13.33 5.07 -47.54
C ALA A 239 13.81 5.93 -48.72
N PRO A 240 15.13 5.96 -49.01
CA PRO A 240 15.66 6.67 -50.17
C PRO A 240 15.26 5.99 -51.49
N PHE A 241 14.88 6.75 -52.53
CA PHE A 241 14.71 6.18 -53.87
C PHE A 241 16.05 5.75 -54.49
N SER A 242 15.98 5.07 -55.64
CA SER A 242 17.15 4.73 -56.45
C SER A 242 17.97 5.98 -56.85
N LYS A 243 19.29 5.80 -57.02
CA LYS A 243 20.23 6.87 -57.44
C LYS A 243 19.76 7.64 -58.68
N GLN A 244 19.16 6.95 -59.64
CA GLN A 244 18.64 7.55 -60.86
C GLN A 244 17.46 8.49 -60.58
N LYS A 245 16.54 8.07 -59.69
CA LYS A 245 15.42 8.91 -59.27
C LYS A 245 15.91 10.09 -58.42
N THR A 246 16.94 9.92 -57.58
CA THR A 246 17.61 11.03 -56.88
C THR A 246 18.18 12.05 -57.86
N ARG A 247 18.92 11.58 -58.88
CA ARG A 247 19.54 12.42 -59.90
C ARG A 247 18.50 13.22 -60.69
N ASN A 248 17.44 12.58 -61.16
CA ASN A 248 16.36 13.23 -61.89
C ASN A 248 15.66 14.29 -61.03
N PHE A 249 15.41 13.96 -59.78
CA PHE A 249 14.80 14.88 -58.83
C PHE A 249 15.69 16.10 -58.55
N ILE A 250 16.98 15.88 -58.28
CA ILE A 250 17.98 16.94 -58.14
C ILE A 250 17.97 17.86 -59.36
N LYS A 251 17.95 17.30 -60.58
CA LYS A 251 17.95 18.07 -61.83
C LYS A 251 16.71 18.94 -61.99
N SER A 252 15.54 18.42 -61.57
CA SER A 252 14.28 19.16 -61.59
C SER A 252 14.31 20.32 -60.59
N LYS A 253 14.70 20.06 -59.34
CA LYS A 253 14.70 21.06 -58.26
C LYS A 253 15.87 22.03 -58.27
N ASP A 254 16.97 21.74 -58.95
CA ASP A 254 18.09 22.69 -59.12
C ASP A 254 17.60 24.01 -59.75
N LYS A 255 16.67 23.93 -60.71
CA LYS A 255 16.10 25.10 -61.37
C LYS A 255 15.26 25.98 -60.43
N GLU A 256 14.59 25.36 -59.46
CA GLU A 256 13.65 26.03 -58.56
C GLU A 256 14.32 26.52 -57.28
N TRP A 257 15.16 25.68 -56.68
CA TRP A 257 15.73 25.90 -55.34
C TRP A 257 17.18 26.37 -55.37
N GLY A 258 17.83 26.32 -56.53
CA GLY A 258 19.19 26.80 -56.73
C GLY A 258 20.28 25.94 -56.08
N ARG A 259 21.51 26.45 -56.11
CA ARG A 259 22.71 25.77 -55.60
C ARG A 259 23.15 26.39 -54.28
N LEU A 260 23.77 25.57 -53.44
CA LEU A 260 24.54 26.08 -52.30
C LEU A 260 25.73 26.89 -52.84
N SER A 261 25.81 28.18 -52.49
CA SER A 261 26.88 29.04 -53.01
C SER A 261 28.25 28.60 -52.48
N ALA A 262 29.30 28.86 -53.26
CA ALA A 262 30.68 28.58 -52.84
C ALA A 262 31.03 29.27 -51.52
N GLN A 263 30.57 30.52 -51.33
CA GLN A 263 30.76 31.24 -50.06
C GLN A 263 30.12 30.54 -48.86
N LYS A 264 28.90 29.99 -49.00
CA LYS A 264 28.25 29.22 -47.93
C LYS A 264 28.97 27.89 -47.68
N MET A 265 29.44 27.23 -48.73
CA MET A 265 30.26 26.02 -48.61
C MET A 265 31.57 26.31 -47.86
N SER A 266 32.30 27.34 -48.27
CA SER A 266 33.52 27.75 -47.59
C SER A 266 33.25 28.16 -46.16
N ALA A 267 32.13 28.83 -45.87
CA ALA A 267 31.74 29.13 -44.50
C ALA A 267 31.52 27.84 -43.69
N ILE A 268 30.73 26.88 -44.17
CA ILE A 268 30.43 25.63 -43.43
C ILE A 268 31.71 24.87 -43.03
N PHE A 269 32.71 24.87 -43.89
CA PHE A 269 33.98 24.18 -43.68
C PHE A 269 35.13 25.09 -43.25
N ASN A 270 34.87 26.38 -43.00
CA ASN A 270 35.87 27.27 -42.45
C ASN A 270 36.14 26.82 -40.99
N PRO A 271 37.39 26.49 -40.62
CA PRO A 271 37.73 26.08 -39.26
C PRO A 271 37.32 27.13 -38.20
N GLU A 272 37.19 28.40 -38.59
CA GLU A 272 36.75 29.50 -37.71
C GLU A 272 35.23 29.74 -37.71
N ASN A 273 34.43 29.02 -38.51
CA ASN A 273 32.99 29.27 -38.55
C ASN A 273 32.28 28.81 -37.28
N THR A 274 32.02 29.80 -36.42
CA THR A 274 31.32 29.68 -35.15
C THR A 274 29.87 29.20 -35.27
N VAL A 275 29.24 29.18 -36.45
CA VAL A 275 27.84 28.72 -36.64
C VAL A 275 27.70 27.20 -36.47
N VAL A 276 28.69 26.40 -36.90
CA VAL A 276 28.68 24.94 -36.66
C VAL A 276 28.97 24.64 -35.19
N ALA A 277 29.84 25.43 -34.55
CA ALA A 277 30.12 25.32 -33.12
C ALA A 277 28.95 25.84 -32.24
N SER A 278 28.26 26.92 -32.65
CA SER A 278 27.18 27.58 -31.92
C SER A 278 25.85 26.85 -32.09
N ASN A 279 25.48 26.39 -33.29
CA ASN A 279 24.28 25.57 -33.48
C ASN A 279 24.40 24.22 -32.76
N LYS A 280 25.60 23.64 -32.69
CA LYS A 280 25.82 22.41 -31.89
C LYS A 280 25.68 22.72 -30.40
N LYS A 281 26.24 23.83 -29.90
CA LYS A 281 26.06 24.29 -28.51
C LYS A 281 24.60 24.67 -28.18
N GLN A 282 23.87 25.34 -29.06
CA GLN A 282 22.46 25.72 -28.88
C GLN A 282 21.55 24.49 -28.92
N LYS A 283 21.73 23.58 -29.88
CA LYS A 283 20.97 22.33 -29.95
C LYS A 283 21.27 21.42 -28.75
N MET A 284 22.51 21.45 -28.23
CA MET A 284 22.85 20.82 -26.94
C MET A 284 22.15 21.51 -25.77
N ALA A 285 22.15 22.85 -25.70
CA ALA A 285 21.44 23.59 -24.67
C ALA A 285 19.92 23.32 -24.69
N GLU A 286 19.32 23.20 -25.88
CA GLU A 286 17.91 22.83 -26.05
C GLU A 286 17.61 21.37 -25.72
N GLN A 287 18.51 20.43 -26.05
CA GLN A 287 18.37 19.02 -25.63
C GLN A 287 18.54 18.86 -24.12
N ILE A 288 19.47 19.61 -23.51
CA ILE A 288 19.63 19.70 -22.05
C ILE A 288 18.38 20.32 -21.43
N LYS A 289 17.84 21.40 -22.00
CA LYS A 289 16.61 22.06 -21.55
C LYS A 289 15.40 21.13 -21.67
N LYS A 290 15.20 20.45 -22.81
CA LYS A 290 14.13 19.45 -22.98
C LYS A 290 14.27 18.26 -22.02
N ALA A 291 15.50 17.85 -21.68
CA ALA A 291 15.74 16.81 -20.69
C ALA A 291 15.52 17.28 -19.23
N SER A 292 15.63 18.58 -18.95
CA SER A 292 15.37 19.17 -17.63
C SER A 292 13.91 19.65 -17.44
N THR A 293 13.24 20.15 -18.48
CA THR A 293 11.88 20.70 -18.39
C THR A 293 10.79 19.63 -18.52
N LYS A 294 11.13 18.40 -18.91
CA LYS A 294 10.20 17.27 -19.01
C LYS A 294 10.32 16.25 -17.86
N ARG A 295 10.76 16.70 -16.69
CA ARG A 295 10.57 15.97 -15.43
C ARG A 295 9.41 16.61 -14.70
N GLU A 296 8.19 16.14 -14.99
CA GLU A 296 7.20 16.06 -13.91
C GLU A 296 7.89 15.31 -12.75
N PRO A 297 7.64 15.68 -11.48
CA PRO A 297 8.14 14.89 -10.35
C PRO A 297 7.81 13.44 -10.68
N PRO A 298 8.75 12.50 -10.54
CA PRO A 298 8.46 11.12 -10.88
C PRO A 298 7.19 10.76 -10.12
N THR A 299 6.07 10.63 -10.86
CA THR A 299 5.04 9.70 -10.47
C THR A 299 5.85 8.45 -10.22
N MET A 300 5.80 7.95 -8.98
CA MET A 300 6.39 6.67 -8.63
C MET A 300 5.77 5.67 -9.59
N SER A 301 6.43 5.50 -10.74
CA SER A 301 6.11 4.47 -11.70
C SER A 301 6.48 3.23 -10.94
N PHE A 302 5.41 2.59 -10.48
CA PHE A 302 5.37 1.29 -9.86
C PHE A 302 6.60 0.50 -10.29
N VAL A 303 7.39 0.12 -9.29
CA VAL A 303 8.20 -1.09 -9.36
C VAL A 303 7.40 -2.09 -10.21
N PRO A 304 7.91 -2.55 -11.38
CA PRO A 304 7.14 -3.38 -12.29
C PRO A 304 6.45 -4.46 -11.46
N GLU A 305 5.16 -4.70 -11.69
CA GLU A 305 4.30 -5.53 -10.83
C GLU A 305 4.95 -6.89 -10.47
N GLN A 306 5.82 -7.40 -11.35
CA GLN A 306 6.68 -8.55 -11.12
C GLN A 306 7.76 -8.39 -10.04
N GLN A 307 8.44 -7.24 -9.94
CA GLN A 307 9.38 -6.94 -8.87
C GLN A 307 8.65 -6.68 -7.54
N ALA A 308 7.49 -6.03 -7.55
CA ALA A 308 6.66 -5.85 -6.35
C ALA A 308 6.15 -7.20 -5.83
N ALA A 309 5.75 -8.12 -6.72
CA ALA A 309 5.37 -9.48 -6.37
C ALA A 309 6.56 -10.29 -5.82
N LYS A 310 7.76 -10.14 -6.37
CA LYS A 310 8.99 -10.79 -5.84
C LYS A 310 9.33 -10.29 -4.43
N VAL A 311 9.29 -8.98 -4.20
CA VAL A 311 9.55 -8.39 -2.88
C VAL A 311 8.48 -8.84 -1.87
N LYS A 312 7.20 -8.86 -2.25
CA LYS A 312 6.11 -9.35 -1.40
C LYS A 312 6.25 -10.85 -1.07
N ALA A 313 6.72 -11.66 -2.02
CA ALA A 313 7.01 -13.07 -1.80
C ALA A 313 8.22 -13.29 -0.87
N GLU A 314 9.28 -12.47 -0.97
CA GLU A 314 10.42 -12.53 -0.05
C GLU A 314 10.04 -12.08 1.37
N ILE A 315 9.23 -11.02 1.50
CA ILE A 315 8.71 -10.59 2.79
C ILE A 315 7.87 -11.70 3.44
N GLY A 316 7.01 -12.39 2.67
CA GLY A 316 6.24 -13.53 3.16
C GLY A 316 7.11 -14.69 3.64
N LYS A 317 8.19 -15.02 2.91
CA LYS A 317 9.17 -16.03 3.34
C LYS A 317 9.88 -15.65 4.63
N LEU A 318 10.24 -14.38 4.79
CA LEU A 318 10.89 -13.88 6.02
C LEU A 318 9.94 -13.93 7.21
N GLN A 319 8.68 -13.52 7.05
CA GLN A 319 7.67 -13.63 8.11
C GLN A 319 7.44 -15.09 8.54
N GLN A 320 7.32 -16.01 7.58
CA GLN A 320 7.15 -17.43 7.87
C GLN A 320 8.35 -18.02 8.63
N LYS A 321 9.57 -17.62 8.25
CA LYS A 321 10.82 -18.03 8.93
C LYS A 321 10.92 -17.46 10.34
N LEU A 322 10.42 -16.24 10.57
CA LEU A 322 10.34 -15.63 11.89
C LEU A 322 9.35 -16.38 12.79
N GLN A 323 8.16 -16.71 12.26
CA GLN A 323 7.14 -17.48 12.98
C GLN A 323 7.65 -18.84 13.44
N GLN A 324 8.34 -19.57 12.55
CA GLN A 324 8.96 -20.86 12.87
C GLN A 324 10.02 -20.75 13.97
N LYS A 325 10.81 -19.67 14.00
CA LYS A 325 11.79 -19.42 15.07
C LYS A 325 11.12 -19.19 16.42
N ILE A 326 10.01 -18.46 16.43
CA ILE A 326 9.23 -18.20 17.65
C ILE A 326 8.66 -19.52 18.19
N GLU A 327 8.07 -20.36 17.32
CA GLU A 327 7.55 -21.67 17.71
C GLU A 327 8.64 -22.61 18.25
N GLN A 328 9.82 -22.62 17.61
CA GLN A 328 10.98 -23.41 18.10
C GLN A 328 11.46 -22.95 19.47
N GLN A 329 11.52 -21.63 19.73
CA GLN A 329 11.89 -21.11 21.04
C GLN A 329 10.85 -21.48 22.12
N GLN A 330 9.56 -21.43 21.79
CA GLN A 330 8.50 -21.85 22.72
C GLN A 330 8.59 -23.35 23.04
N GLN A 331 8.90 -24.20 22.06
CA GLN A 331 9.09 -25.64 22.28
C GLN A 331 10.34 -25.94 23.13
N GLN A 332 11.42 -25.18 22.97
CA GLN A 332 12.62 -25.33 23.81
C GLN A 332 12.37 -24.91 25.26
N GLN A 333 11.53 -23.90 25.50
CA GLN A 333 11.14 -23.48 26.85
C GLN A 333 10.19 -24.46 27.55
N GLN A 334 9.47 -25.30 26.79
CA GLN A 334 8.57 -26.31 27.34
C GLN A 334 9.23 -27.66 27.62
N GLN A 335 10.52 -27.85 27.29
CA GLN A 335 11.21 -29.08 27.68
C GLN A 335 11.40 -29.11 29.19
N PRO A 336 10.83 -30.10 29.90
CA PRO A 336 11.01 -30.22 31.33
C PRO A 336 12.49 -30.45 31.61
N ILE A 337 13.04 -29.63 32.51
CA ILE A 337 14.41 -29.78 33.00
C ILE A 337 14.49 -31.14 33.68
N ASN A 338 15.01 -32.14 32.98
CA ASN A 338 15.30 -33.45 33.53
C ASN A 338 16.50 -33.30 34.48
N LEU A 339 16.22 -33.04 35.75
CA LEU A 339 17.17 -33.17 36.84
C LEU A 339 17.47 -34.67 37.01
N SER A 340 18.53 -35.15 36.34
CA SER A 340 19.12 -36.46 36.64
C SER A 340 19.60 -36.46 38.08
N LYS A 341 19.16 -37.47 38.82
CA LYS A 341 19.62 -37.79 40.18
C LYS A 341 21.07 -38.26 40.20
#